data_AF-A0A6A2ZU66-F1
#
_entry.id   AF-A0A6A2ZU66-F1
#
_cell.length_a   1.000
_cell.length_b   1.000
_cell.length_c   1.000
_cell.angle_alpha   90.00
_cell.angle_beta   90.00
_cell.angle_gamma   90.00
#
_symmetry.space_group_name_H-M   'P 1'
#
loop_
_entity.id
_entity.type
_entity.pdbx_description
1 polymer ?
#
loop_
_entity_poly.entity_id
_entity_poly.type
_entity_poly.pdbx_seq_one_letter_code
_entity_poly.pdbx_strand_id
1 'polypeptide(L)'
;MEAFNVMPTTYGQKITVLSIDGGGIRGIIPATILSFLEHKLKELDGEDARIADYFDVIAGTSTGGLMSAMLTAPDENGRPLFKGEDIAPFYLTHVPMIFPRNNYKKMTMKMNGLMRPKYNGKYLRKTICKVLGDRRLHQTLTSVVIPTFDIKLLQPTVFTTFEAKKDTSKDALLSDICIATARLQLTSQIIDLKPKILKELSGNFILFMEGLLQITLFAKLLSEERRLRKTEIAKRLQIKSTSVG
;
A
#
# COMPACT_ATOMS: atom_id res chain seq x y z
N MET A 1 12.75 32.67 -0.39
CA MET A 1 12.99 31.69 -1.47
C MET A 1 13.51 30.42 -0.82
N GLU A 2 12.61 29.52 -0.43
CA GLU A 2 13.00 28.20 0.07
C GLU A 2 13.06 27.24 -1.11
N ALA A 3 14.25 26.71 -1.39
CA ALA A 3 14.45 25.67 -2.37
C ALA A 3 13.75 24.39 -1.89
N PHE A 4 12.79 23.91 -2.68
CA PHE A 4 12.20 22.59 -2.48
C PHE A 4 13.28 21.51 -2.65
N ASN A 5 13.81 21.05 -1.52
CA ASN A 5 14.81 19.99 -1.45
C ASN A 5 14.12 18.65 -1.75
N VAL A 6 14.01 18.31 -3.04
CA VAL A 6 13.70 16.94 -3.43
C VAL A 6 14.98 16.14 -3.26
N MET A 7 15.01 15.28 -2.24
CA MET A 7 16.11 14.39 -1.90
C MET A 7 16.74 13.79 -3.18
N PRO A 8 18.06 13.87 -3.37
CA PRO A 8 18.74 13.14 -4.43
C PRO A 8 18.51 11.64 -4.23
N THR A 9 18.55 10.85 -5.31
CA THR A 9 18.57 9.39 -5.20
C THR A 9 19.68 9.01 -4.22
N THR A 10 19.32 8.31 -3.13
CA THR A 10 20.21 8.18 -1.98
C THR A 10 21.54 7.52 -2.35
N TYR A 11 21.58 6.65 -3.38
CA TYR A 11 22.81 6.14 -3.99
C TYR A 11 22.66 5.79 -5.50
N GLY A 12 23.18 6.62 -6.41
CA GLY A 12 23.49 6.24 -7.81
C GLY A 12 22.45 6.55 -8.91
N GLN A 13 22.78 6.16 -10.16
CA GLN A 13 21.97 6.41 -11.39
C GLN A 13 20.71 5.53 -11.51
N LYS A 14 20.35 4.78 -10.47
CA LYS A 14 19.26 3.79 -10.48
C LYS A 14 18.18 4.21 -9.49
N ILE A 15 16.93 3.94 -9.84
CA ILE A 15 15.77 4.13 -8.95
C ILE A 15 15.45 2.78 -8.33
N THR A 16 15.30 2.72 -7.01
CA THR A 16 14.95 1.51 -6.27
C THR A 16 13.46 1.48 -5.93
N VAL A 17 12.81 0.36 -6.27
CA VAL A 17 11.36 0.19 -6.07
C VAL A 17 11.11 -1.12 -5.32
N LEU A 18 10.36 -1.03 -4.23
CA LEU A 18 9.82 -2.18 -3.50
C LEU A 18 8.33 -2.28 -3.79
N SER A 19 7.86 -3.43 -4.28
CA SER A 19 6.43 -3.70 -4.48
C SER A 19 5.99 -4.83 -3.57
N ILE A 20 4.91 -4.61 -2.81
CA ILE A 20 4.37 -5.55 -1.84
C ILE A 20 2.95 -5.95 -2.25
N ASP A 21 2.79 -7.24 -2.52
CA ASP A 21 1.53 -7.78 -3.00
C ASP A 21 0.49 -7.89 -1.88
N GLY A 22 -0.78 -7.85 -2.30
CA GLY A 22 -1.90 -8.19 -1.43
C GLY A 22 -1.94 -9.69 -1.12
N GLY A 23 -2.73 -10.06 -0.10
CA GLY A 23 -2.85 -11.48 0.26
C GLY A 23 -3.73 -11.80 1.46
N GLY A 24 -4.32 -10.79 2.11
CA GLY A 24 -5.13 -10.98 3.30
C GLY A 24 -4.35 -11.70 4.40
N ILE A 25 -4.84 -12.86 4.83
CA ILE A 25 -4.17 -13.73 5.83
C ILE A 25 -2.75 -14.13 5.37
N ARG A 26 -2.52 -14.29 4.05
CA ARG A 26 -1.22 -14.64 3.48
C ARG A 26 -0.20 -13.50 3.51
N GLY A 27 -0.61 -12.31 4.00
CA GLY A 27 0.29 -11.20 4.29
C GLY A 27 1.47 -11.55 5.19
N ILE A 28 1.37 -12.62 5.98
CA ILE A 28 2.49 -13.10 6.79
C ILE A 28 3.72 -13.48 5.95
N ILE A 29 3.54 -13.87 4.68
CA ILE A 29 4.64 -14.22 3.76
C ILE A 29 5.47 -12.97 3.43
N PRO A 30 4.93 -11.91 2.81
CA PRO A 30 5.71 -10.69 2.58
C PRO A 30 6.18 -10.05 3.89
N ALA A 31 5.42 -10.14 5.00
CA ALA A 31 5.88 -9.65 6.31
C ALA A 31 7.20 -10.30 6.76
N THR A 32 7.27 -11.63 6.65
CA THR A 32 8.48 -12.39 7.00
C THR A 32 9.66 -12.02 6.10
N ILE A 33 9.41 -11.85 4.80
CA ILE A 33 10.44 -11.44 3.84
C ILE A 33 10.95 -10.03 4.16
N LEU A 34 10.07 -9.09 4.49
CA LEU A 34 10.44 -7.72 4.86
C LEU A 34 11.26 -7.70 6.16
N SER A 35 10.88 -8.51 7.16
CA SER A 35 11.67 -8.67 8.39
C SER A 35 13.08 -9.18 8.10
N PHE A 36 13.21 -10.22 7.27
CA PHE A 36 14.52 -10.74 6.88
C PHE A 36 15.34 -9.73 6.06
N LEU A 37 14.70 -9.03 5.13
CA LEU A 37 15.33 -8.00 4.32
C LEU A 37 15.90 -6.89 5.21
N GLU A 38 15.11 -6.34 6.13
CA GLU A 38 15.60 -5.28 7.03
C GLU A 38 16.72 -5.78 7.94
N HIS A 39 16.65 -7.02 8.44
CA HIS A 39 17.75 -7.62 9.19
C HIS A 39 19.05 -7.66 8.37
N LYS A 40 18.98 -8.00 7.08
CA LYS A 40 20.15 -7.98 6.19
C LYS A 40 20.68 -6.58 5.92
N LEU A 41 19.80 -5.58 5.83
CA LEU A 41 20.22 -4.18 5.72
C LEU A 41 20.95 -3.72 7.00
N LYS A 42 20.43 -4.11 8.18
CA LYS A 42 21.07 -3.83 9.47
C LYS A 42 22.44 -4.49 9.62
N GLU A 43 22.59 -5.74 9.16
CA GLU A 43 23.91 -6.43 9.16
C GLU A 43 24.96 -5.68 8.32
N LEU A 44 24.53 -5.00 7.25
CA LEU A 44 25.42 -4.31 6.33
C LEU A 44 25.76 -2.89 6.79
N ASP A 45 24.76 -2.12 7.21
CA ASP A 45 24.90 -0.67 7.42
C ASP A 45 24.57 -0.20 8.85
N GLY A 46 24.23 -1.12 9.76
CA GLY A 46 24.03 -0.87 11.19
C GLY A 46 22.57 -0.91 11.66
N GLU A 47 22.37 -0.91 12.98
CA GLU A 47 21.06 -1.19 13.62
C GLU A 47 19.98 -0.16 13.28
N ASP A 48 20.36 1.05 12.88
CA ASP A 48 19.42 2.11 12.51
C ASP A 48 18.90 2.00 11.08
N ALA A 49 19.45 1.11 10.25
CA ALA A 49 18.99 0.88 8.89
C ALA A 49 17.52 0.44 8.84
N ARG A 50 16.74 1.07 7.96
CA ARG A 50 15.33 0.72 7.72
C ARG A 50 15.05 0.60 6.24
N ILE A 51 14.06 -0.21 5.87
CA ILE A 51 13.65 -0.39 4.47
C ILE A 51 13.40 0.96 3.76
N ALA A 52 12.78 1.93 4.44
CA ALA A 52 12.49 3.25 3.87
C ALA A 52 13.73 4.06 3.45
N ASP A 53 14.92 3.73 3.95
CA ASP A 53 16.17 4.44 3.64
C ASP A 53 16.74 4.01 2.27
N TYR A 54 16.40 2.81 1.81
CA TYR A 54 17.00 2.17 0.62
C TYR A 54 16.10 2.21 -0.62
N PHE A 55 14.80 2.40 -0.44
CA PHE A 55 13.82 2.38 -1.52
C PHE A 55 13.27 3.78 -1.79
N ASP A 56 13.49 4.29 -3.00
CA ASP A 56 12.93 5.56 -3.47
C ASP A 56 11.40 5.50 -3.59
N VAL A 57 10.86 4.31 -3.87
CA VAL A 57 9.43 4.06 -3.98
C VAL A 57 9.04 2.75 -3.30
N ILE A 58 8.03 2.79 -2.44
CA ILE A 58 7.39 1.60 -1.86
C ILE A 58 5.93 1.55 -2.30
N ALA A 59 5.60 0.55 -3.10
CA ALA A 59 4.26 0.28 -3.59
C ALA A 59 3.62 -0.89 -2.85
N GLY A 60 2.31 -0.82 -2.66
CA GLY A 60 1.60 -1.92 -2.01
C GLY A 60 0.12 -1.94 -2.27
N THR A 61 -0.41 -3.13 -2.57
CA THR A 61 -1.85 -3.36 -2.78
C THR A 61 -2.47 -4.08 -1.59
N SER A 62 -3.64 -3.64 -1.12
CA SER A 62 -4.39 -4.27 -0.03
C SER A 62 -3.52 -4.36 1.24
N THR A 63 -3.33 -5.56 1.79
CA THR A 63 -2.35 -5.90 2.82
C THR A 63 -0.98 -5.26 2.59
N GLY A 64 -0.45 -5.31 1.36
CA GLY A 64 0.82 -4.70 1.02
C GLY A 64 0.79 -3.18 1.16
N GLY A 65 -0.33 -2.53 0.84
CA GLY A 65 -0.49 -1.09 1.01
C GLY A 65 -0.52 -0.65 2.49
N LEU A 66 -1.06 -1.50 3.37
CA LEU A 66 -0.94 -1.31 4.82
C LEU A 66 0.51 -1.42 5.28
N MET A 67 1.26 -2.42 4.80
CA MET A 67 2.68 -2.57 5.12
C MET A 67 3.50 -1.39 4.61
N SER A 68 3.25 -0.93 3.38
CA SER A 68 3.89 0.27 2.82
C SER A 68 3.65 1.48 3.72
N ALA A 69 2.42 1.71 4.18
CA ALA A 69 2.13 2.82 5.09
C ALA A 69 2.84 2.68 6.44
N MET A 70 2.87 1.47 7.03
CA MET A 70 3.53 1.23 8.32
C MET A 70 5.05 1.43 8.26
N LEU A 71 5.69 1.02 7.15
CA LEU A 71 7.13 1.16 6.92
C LEU A 71 7.56 2.57 6.51
N THR A 72 6.63 3.48 6.21
CA THR A 72 6.95 4.82 5.68
C THR A 72 6.31 5.97 6.44
N ALA A 73 5.34 5.69 7.31
CA ALA A 73 4.79 6.68 8.23
C ALA A 73 5.86 7.11 9.24
N PRO A 74 6.09 8.43 9.42
CA PRO A 74 7.12 8.92 10.34
C PRO A 74 6.67 8.83 11.80
N ASP A 75 7.54 8.42 12.71
CA ASP A 75 7.38 8.63 14.15
C ASP A 75 7.74 10.08 14.54
N GLU A 76 7.79 10.37 15.85
CA GLU A 76 8.13 11.71 16.37
C GLU A 76 9.58 12.13 16.04
N ASN A 77 10.45 11.16 15.74
CA ASN A 77 11.86 11.37 15.41
C ASN A 77 12.10 11.39 13.89
N GLY A 78 11.05 11.29 13.06
CA GLY A 78 11.19 11.21 11.60
C GLY A 78 11.75 9.87 11.11
N ARG A 79 11.61 8.79 11.88
CA ARG A 79 11.95 7.41 11.48
C ARG A 79 10.67 6.60 11.21
N PRO A 80 10.76 5.47 10.48
CA PRO A 80 9.61 4.61 10.24
C PRO A 80 8.93 4.16 11.55
N LEU A 81 7.61 4.29 11.60
CA LEU A 81 6.80 3.89 12.75
C LEU A 81 6.93 2.39 13.08
N PHE A 82 7.15 1.56 12.06
CA PHE A 82 7.38 0.14 12.19
C PHE A 82 8.71 -0.23 11.56
N LYS A 83 9.42 -1.12 12.25
CA LYS A 83 10.52 -1.88 11.69
C LYS A 83 9.97 -3.06 10.88
N GLY A 84 10.77 -3.59 9.97
CA GLY A 84 10.45 -4.82 9.23
C GLY A 84 10.12 -5.99 10.16
N GLU A 85 10.82 -6.10 11.30
CA GLU A 85 10.61 -7.13 12.33
C GLU A 85 9.26 -7.00 13.06
N ASP A 86 8.67 -5.81 13.11
CA ASP A 86 7.40 -5.57 13.81
C ASP A 86 6.18 -5.96 12.95
N ILE A 87 6.34 -6.06 11.63
CA ILE A 87 5.23 -6.31 10.69
C ILE A 87 4.64 -7.71 10.87
N ALA A 88 5.48 -8.73 11.02
CA ALA A 88 5.01 -10.11 11.18
C ALA A 88 4.27 -10.34 12.51
N PRO A 89 4.79 -9.91 13.69
CA PRO A 89 4.06 -9.91 14.94
C PRO A 89 2.74 -9.14 14.86
N PHE A 90 2.76 -7.95 14.25
CA PHE A 90 1.54 -7.17 14.04
C PHE A 90 0.49 -7.96 13.26
N TYR A 91 0.89 -8.65 12.19
CA TYR A 91 0.01 -9.52 11.41
C TYR A 91 -0.55 -10.66 12.26
N LEU A 92 0.30 -11.39 13.00
CA LEU A 92 -0.12 -12.53 13.82
C LEU A 92 -1.10 -12.11 14.94
N THR A 93 -0.92 -10.94 15.53
CA THR A 93 -1.84 -10.42 16.55
C THR A 93 -3.19 -10.02 15.96
N HIS A 94 -3.20 -9.31 14.83
CA HIS A 94 -4.41 -8.68 14.33
C HIS A 94 -5.21 -9.54 13.35
N VAL A 95 -4.57 -10.43 12.59
CA VAL A 95 -5.25 -11.30 11.62
C VAL A 95 -6.37 -12.14 12.24
N PRO A 96 -6.21 -12.79 13.42
CA PRO A 96 -7.31 -13.54 14.04
C PRO A 96 -8.50 -12.67 14.43
N MET A 97 -8.29 -11.38 14.71
CA MET A 97 -9.36 -10.44 15.06
C MET A 97 -10.03 -9.82 13.82
N ILE A 98 -9.27 -9.70 12.72
CA ILE A 98 -9.79 -9.26 11.41
C ILE A 98 -10.55 -10.40 10.71
N PHE A 99 -10.04 -11.63 10.84
CA PHE A 99 -10.58 -12.86 10.27
C PHE A 99 -10.87 -13.89 11.39
N PRO A 100 -11.83 -13.63 12.29
CA PRO A 100 -12.17 -14.58 13.34
C PRO A 100 -12.59 -15.90 12.70
N ARG A 101 -11.86 -16.97 13.02
CA ARG A 101 -12.31 -18.33 12.74
C ARG A 101 -13.58 -18.55 13.56
N ASN A 102 -14.73 -18.45 12.91
CA ASN A 102 -15.92 -19.09 13.45
C ASN A 102 -15.58 -20.58 13.57
N ASN A 103 -15.57 -21.11 14.78
CA ASN A 103 -15.70 -22.54 15.01
C ASN A 103 -17.04 -22.97 14.42
N TYR A 104 -17.06 -23.33 13.13
CA TYR A 104 -18.21 -23.88 12.40
C TYR A 104 -18.53 -25.31 12.86
N LYS A 105 -18.57 -25.53 14.18
CA LYS A 105 -19.29 -26.65 14.79
C LYS A 105 -20.41 -26.03 15.62
N LYS A 106 -21.65 -26.14 15.10
CA LYS A 106 -22.93 -25.77 15.71
C LYS A 106 -23.34 -24.29 15.61
N MET A 107 -23.90 -23.87 14.47
CA MET A 107 -25.09 -23.01 14.51
C MET A 107 -25.87 -23.10 13.18
N THR A 108 -26.76 -24.09 13.15
CA THR A 108 -28.09 -24.09 12.52
C THR A 108 -28.35 -23.18 11.31
N MET A 109 -28.62 -23.85 10.19
CA MET A 109 -29.76 -23.57 9.29
C MET A 109 -30.82 -22.66 9.91
N LYS A 110 -30.74 -21.34 9.69
CA LYS A 110 -31.91 -20.46 9.67
C LYS A 110 -31.76 -19.49 8.49
N MET A 111 -32.54 -19.81 7.47
CA MET A 111 -32.94 -18.97 6.36
C MET A 111 -33.32 -17.58 6.89
N ASN A 112 -32.65 -16.51 6.41
CA ASN A 112 -33.21 -15.15 6.26
C ASN A 112 -32.18 -14.21 5.59
N GLY A 113 -32.22 -14.18 4.25
CA GLY A 113 -32.44 -12.97 3.44
C GLY A 113 -31.59 -11.70 3.54
N LEU A 114 -30.61 -11.57 4.43
CA LEU A 114 -29.79 -10.35 4.51
C LEU A 114 -28.30 -10.70 4.47
N MET A 115 -27.68 -10.58 3.28
CA MET A 115 -26.22 -10.66 3.10
C MET A 115 -25.55 -9.53 3.88
N ARG A 116 -25.30 -9.74 5.17
CA ARG A 116 -24.35 -8.94 5.93
C ARG A 116 -22.94 -9.31 5.45
N PRO A 117 -22.03 -8.35 5.21
CA PRO A 117 -20.65 -8.66 4.93
C PRO A 117 -20.09 -9.53 6.05
N LYS A 118 -19.35 -10.59 5.68
CA LYS A 118 -18.80 -11.59 6.61
C LYS A 118 -17.95 -10.98 7.74
N TYR A 119 -17.52 -9.71 7.59
CA TYR A 119 -16.71 -8.95 8.54
C TYR A 119 -17.23 -7.51 8.66
N ASN A 120 -17.40 -7.00 9.89
CA ASN A 120 -17.95 -5.65 10.12
C ASN A 120 -16.96 -4.51 9.82
N GLY A 121 -15.69 -4.81 9.53
CA GLY A 121 -14.62 -3.84 9.23
C GLY A 121 -14.25 -2.87 10.37
N LYS A 122 -14.98 -2.87 11.49
CA LYS A 122 -14.80 -1.92 12.61
C LYS A 122 -13.48 -2.15 13.33
N TYR A 123 -13.11 -3.42 13.56
CA TYR A 123 -11.85 -3.75 14.21
C TYR A 123 -10.66 -3.28 13.38
N LEU A 124 -10.61 -3.66 12.09
CA LEU A 124 -9.56 -3.25 11.16
C LEU A 124 -9.43 -1.72 11.11
N ARG A 125 -10.55 -1.00 10.94
CA ARG A 125 -10.55 0.47 10.94
C ARG A 125 -10.00 1.03 12.25
N LYS A 126 -10.46 0.54 13.40
CA LYS A 126 -10.00 1.00 14.72
C LYS A 126 -8.50 0.79 14.89
N THR A 127 -7.99 -0.39 14.51
CA THR A 127 -6.56 -0.71 14.57
C THR A 127 -5.75 0.20 13.67
N ILE A 128 -6.12 0.32 12.39
CA ILE A 128 -5.39 1.15 11.42
C ILE A 128 -5.38 2.62 11.85
N CYS A 129 -6.52 3.17 12.27
CA CYS A 129 -6.59 4.55 12.77
C CYS A 129 -5.73 4.74 14.03
N LYS A 130 -5.71 3.76 14.95
CA LYS A 130 -4.86 3.83 16.15
C LYS A 130 -3.37 3.81 15.80
N VAL A 131 -2.98 2.98 14.83
CA VAL A 131 -1.59 2.80 14.44
C VAL A 131 -1.08 4.02 13.66
N LEU A 132 -1.78 4.42 12.60
CA LEU A 132 -1.31 5.50 11.73
C LEU A 132 -1.65 6.89 12.26
N GLY A 133 -2.62 7.01 13.18
CA GLY A 133 -3.08 8.28 13.72
C GLY A 133 -3.60 9.21 12.62
N ASP A 134 -3.27 10.50 12.76
CA ASP A 134 -3.69 11.57 11.84
C ASP A 134 -2.68 11.82 10.70
N ARG A 135 -1.77 10.87 10.46
CA ARG A 135 -0.73 11.00 9.44
C ARG A 135 -1.31 11.00 8.03
N ARG A 136 -0.80 11.90 7.21
CA ARG A 136 -1.21 12.11 5.82
C ARG A 136 -0.18 11.60 4.82
N LEU A 137 -0.63 11.40 3.60
CA LEU A 137 0.18 10.81 2.53
C LEU A 137 1.44 11.63 2.20
N HIS A 138 1.39 12.95 2.26
CA HIS A 138 2.58 13.78 2.01
C HIS A 138 3.70 13.61 3.04
N GLN A 139 3.36 13.14 4.25
CA GLN A 139 4.29 13.01 5.38
C GLN A 139 5.11 11.72 5.31
N THR A 140 4.86 10.83 4.36
CA THR A 140 5.62 9.58 4.23
C THR A 140 7.10 9.86 3.95
N LEU A 141 7.96 9.08 4.58
CA LEU A 141 9.42 9.24 4.53
C LEU A 141 9.99 9.00 3.12
N THR A 142 9.37 8.08 2.38
CA THR A 142 9.67 7.83 0.96
C THR A 142 8.38 7.89 0.14
N SER A 143 8.52 7.83 -1.20
CA SER A 143 7.36 7.85 -2.09
C SER A 143 6.56 6.56 -1.95
N VAL A 144 5.27 6.69 -1.68
CA VAL A 144 4.36 5.55 -1.57
C VAL A 144 3.41 5.51 -2.75
N VAL A 145 3.06 4.31 -3.22
CA VAL A 145 2.04 4.10 -4.26
C VAL A 145 1.04 3.05 -3.77
N ILE A 146 -0.18 3.48 -3.45
CA ILE A 146 -1.25 2.60 -2.97
C ILE A 146 -2.46 2.71 -3.90
N PRO A 147 -2.74 1.67 -4.70
CA PRO A 147 -3.94 1.59 -5.51
C PRO A 147 -5.18 1.28 -4.64
N THR A 148 -6.29 1.90 -5.02
CA THR A 148 -7.62 1.77 -4.42
C THR A 148 -8.66 1.77 -5.54
N PHE A 149 -9.94 1.57 -5.20
CA PHE A 149 -11.04 1.64 -6.14
C PHE A 149 -12.12 2.58 -5.62
N ASP A 150 -12.47 3.60 -6.40
CA ASP A 150 -13.55 4.51 -6.06
C ASP A 150 -14.89 3.87 -6.45
N ILE A 151 -15.67 3.48 -5.46
CA ILE A 151 -16.98 2.85 -5.65
C ILE A 151 -18.05 3.81 -6.17
N LYS A 152 -17.91 5.12 -5.98
CA LYS A 152 -18.88 6.11 -6.48
C LYS A 152 -18.67 6.34 -7.97
N LEU A 153 -17.41 6.40 -8.38
CA LEU A 153 -17.01 6.66 -9.77
C LEU A 153 -16.74 5.38 -10.56
N LEU A 154 -16.78 4.21 -9.92
CA LEU A 154 -16.48 2.89 -10.50
C LEU A 154 -15.14 2.85 -11.25
N GLN A 155 -14.12 3.53 -10.73
CA GLN A 155 -12.81 3.63 -11.37
C GLN A 155 -11.66 3.35 -10.40
N PRO A 156 -10.54 2.80 -10.89
CA PRO A 156 -9.33 2.68 -10.09
C PRO A 156 -8.79 4.06 -9.74
N THR A 157 -8.40 4.25 -8.48
CA THR A 157 -7.78 5.49 -7.99
C THR A 157 -6.48 5.14 -7.29
N VAL A 158 -5.38 5.78 -7.66
CA VAL A 158 -4.07 5.52 -7.06
C VAL A 158 -3.64 6.72 -6.23
N PHE A 159 -3.35 6.45 -4.97
CA PHE A 159 -2.78 7.44 -4.05
C PHE A 159 -1.27 7.38 -4.12
N THR A 160 -0.63 8.53 -4.39
CA THR A 160 0.82 8.65 -4.35
C THR A 160 1.28 9.85 -3.54
N THR A 161 2.39 9.70 -2.80
CA THR A 161 3.04 10.81 -2.08
C THR A 161 3.39 11.96 -3.01
N PHE A 162 3.80 11.65 -4.24
CA PHE A 162 4.12 12.65 -5.26
C PHE A 162 2.91 13.51 -5.63
N GLU A 163 1.73 12.90 -5.83
CA GLU A 163 0.52 13.66 -6.15
C GLU A 163 0.01 14.44 -4.94
N ALA A 164 0.08 13.87 -3.73
CA ALA A 164 -0.29 14.56 -2.49
C ALA A 164 0.56 15.80 -2.20
N LYS A 165 1.87 15.77 -2.53
CA LYS A 165 2.76 16.94 -2.39
C LYS A 165 2.44 18.07 -3.38
N LYS A 166 1.73 17.77 -4.48
CA LYS A 166 1.36 18.75 -5.52
C LYS A 166 -0.05 19.28 -5.36
N ASP A 167 -0.95 18.44 -4.89
CA ASP A 167 -2.37 18.70 -4.82
C ASP A 167 -2.91 18.27 -3.46
N THR A 168 -3.25 19.25 -2.63
CA THR A 168 -3.77 19.06 -1.27
C THR A 168 -5.07 18.24 -1.27
N SER A 169 -5.85 18.24 -2.36
CA SER A 169 -7.08 17.42 -2.45
C SER A 169 -6.79 15.92 -2.48
N LYS A 170 -5.57 15.53 -2.87
CA LYS A 170 -5.12 14.13 -2.93
C LYS A 170 -4.35 13.70 -1.68
N ASP A 171 -4.14 14.61 -0.74
CA ASP A 171 -3.43 14.37 0.51
C ASP A 171 -4.36 13.79 1.59
N ALA A 172 -4.82 12.57 1.36
CA ALA A 172 -5.70 11.85 2.28
C ALA A 172 -4.93 11.29 3.50
N LEU A 173 -5.69 10.95 4.55
CA LEU A 173 -5.16 10.23 5.71
C LEU A 173 -4.66 8.85 5.28
N LEU A 174 -3.47 8.46 5.76
CA LEU A 174 -2.93 7.13 5.49
C LEU A 174 -3.87 6.03 5.99
N SER A 175 -4.54 6.26 7.13
CA SER A 175 -5.51 5.33 7.68
C SER A 175 -6.70 5.10 6.75
N ASP A 176 -7.27 6.15 6.14
CA ASP A 176 -8.37 6.02 5.20
C ASP A 176 -7.95 5.31 3.90
N ILE A 177 -6.74 5.62 3.39
CA ILE A 177 -6.17 4.95 2.21
C ILE A 177 -5.99 3.44 2.49
N CYS A 178 -5.40 3.08 3.63
CA CYS A 178 -5.20 1.68 4.02
C CYS A 178 -6.53 0.93 4.20
N ILE A 179 -7.55 1.59 4.75
CA ILE A 179 -8.90 1.00 4.87
C ILE A 179 -9.52 0.80 3.49
N ALA A 180 -9.38 1.77 2.58
CA ALA A 180 -9.91 1.70 1.22
C ALA A 180 -9.30 0.53 0.44
N THR A 181 -7.97 0.40 0.45
CA THR A 181 -7.28 -0.69 -0.25
C THR A 181 -7.57 -2.06 0.41
N ALA A 182 -7.71 -2.13 1.74
CA ALA A 182 -8.03 -3.38 2.43
C ALA A 182 -9.49 -3.84 2.25
N ARG A 183 -10.45 -2.92 2.06
CA ARG A 183 -11.86 -3.28 1.80
C ARG A 183 -12.06 -3.99 0.47
N LEU A 184 -11.22 -3.70 -0.52
CA LEU A 184 -11.24 -4.37 -1.81
C LEU A 184 -11.04 -5.89 -1.68
N GLN A 185 -10.31 -6.33 -0.64
CA GLN A 185 -10.12 -7.75 -0.30
C GLN A 185 -11.38 -8.42 0.27
N LEU A 186 -12.20 -7.68 1.01
CA LEU A 186 -13.38 -8.23 1.68
C LEU A 186 -14.52 -8.47 0.68
N THR A 187 -14.55 -7.68 -0.40
CA THR A 187 -15.51 -7.86 -1.50
C THR A 187 -15.16 -9.01 -2.43
N SER A 188 -13.88 -9.35 -2.61
CA SER A 188 -13.49 -10.50 -3.44
C SER A 188 -13.92 -11.85 -2.84
N GLN A 189 -13.99 -11.98 -1.52
CA GLN A 189 -14.51 -13.19 -0.85
C GLN A 189 -16.03 -13.40 -0.99
N ILE A 190 -16.79 -12.36 -1.38
CA ILE A 190 -18.26 -12.44 -1.54
C ILE A 190 -18.62 -13.00 -2.92
N ILE A 191 -17.75 -12.87 -3.92
CA ILE A 191 -17.96 -13.34 -5.30
C ILE A 191 -17.64 -14.84 -5.46
N ASP A 192 -16.93 -15.43 -4.49
CA ASP A 192 -16.59 -16.86 -4.44
C ASP A 192 -17.80 -17.79 -4.13
N LEU A 193 -19.00 -17.24 -3.97
CA LEU A 193 -20.25 -18.00 -3.80
C LEU A 193 -21.24 -17.75 -4.95
N LYS A 194 -21.03 -18.44 -6.09
CA LYS A 194 -22.03 -19.21 -6.88
C LYS A 194 -21.51 -19.52 -8.30
N PRO A 195 -21.05 -20.76 -8.58
CA PRO A 195 -20.60 -21.16 -9.93
C PRO A 195 -21.73 -21.74 -10.80
N LYS A 196 -22.95 -21.20 -10.78
CA LYS A 196 -24.10 -21.84 -11.47
C LYS A 196 -24.95 -21.00 -12.42
N ILE A 197 -24.56 -19.75 -12.71
CA ILE A 197 -25.22 -18.94 -13.76
C ILE A 197 -24.12 -18.33 -14.64
N LEU A 198 -23.42 -19.16 -15.41
CA LEU A 198 -22.33 -18.71 -16.29
C LEU A 198 -22.21 -19.67 -17.47
N LYS A 199 -23.20 -19.65 -18.38
CA LYS A 199 -23.01 -20.28 -19.70
C LYS A 199 -23.65 -19.64 -20.92
N GLU A 200 -24.51 -18.63 -20.78
CA GLU A 200 -25.07 -17.97 -21.96
C GLU A 200 -25.04 -16.47 -21.78
N LEU A 201 -24.03 -15.85 -22.38
CA LEU A 201 -24.13 -14.62 -23.16
C LEU A 201 -22.73 -14.36 -23.73
N SER A 202 -22.66 -14.36 -25.05
CA SER A 202 -21.44 -14.18 -25.84
C SER A 202 -20.64 -12.96 -25.42
N GLY A 203 -19.33 -13.14 -25.23
CA GLY A 203 -18.34 -12.07 -25.17
C GLY A 203 -18.35 -11.26 -23.88
N ASN A 204 -17.87 -11.83 -22.77
CA ASN A 204 -17.62 -11.09 -21.53
C ASN A 204 -16.35 -11.57 -20.83
N PHE A 205 -15.32 -10.72 -20.85
CA PHE A 205 -14.17 -10.81 -19.96
C PHE A 205 -14.61 -10.51 -18.53
N ILE A 206 -14.46 -11.47 -17.63
CA ILE A 206 -14.43 -11.24 -16.19
C ILE A 206 -12.96 -11.23 -15.79
N LEU A 207 -12.34 -10.06 -15.65
CA LEU A 207 -11.00 -9.98 -15.08
C LEU A 207 -11.08 -10.07 -13.55
N PHE A 208 -10.27 -10.98 -13.01
CA PHE A 208 -9.86 -11.04 -11.61
C PHE A 208 -9.47 -9.64 -11.09
N MET A 209 -10.26 -9.10 -10.14
CA MET A 209 -10.05 -7.76 -9.57
C MET A 209 -8.72 -7.61 -8.80
N GLU A 210 -8.11 -8.70 -8.31
CA GLU A 210 -6.78 -8.65 -7.67
C GLU A 210 -5.64 -8.51 -8.71
N GLY A 211 -5.77 -9.14 -9.89
CA GLY A 211 -4.76 -9.05 -10.96
C GLY A 211 -4.74 -7.70 -11.67
N LEU A 212 -5.90 -7.07 -11.86
CA LEU A 212 -6.02 -5.75 -12.49
C LEU A 212 -5.34 -4.63 -11.71
N LEU A 213 -5.44 -4.67 -10.38
CA LEU A 213 -4.78 -3.68 -9.53
C LEU A 213 -3.26 -3.85 -9.53
N GLN A 214 -2.78 -5.09 -9.62
CA GLN A 214 -1.35 -5.40 -9.74
C GLN A 214 -0.76 -4.84 -11.04
N ILE A 215 -1.48 -4.99 -12.16
CA ILE A 215 -1.12 -4.39 -13.45
C ILE A 215 -1.18 -2.86 -13.38
N THR A 216 -2.18 -2.30 -12.71
CA THR A 216 -2.30 -0.86 -12.49
C THR A 216 -1.16 -0.32 -11.62
N LEU A 217 -0.78 -1.07 -10.58
CA LEU A 217 0.36 -0.76 -9.72
C LEU A 217 1.65 -0.77 -10.52
N PHE A 218 1.90 -1.81 -11.31
CA PHE A 218 3.08 -1.91 -12.16
C PHE A 218 3.13 -0.80 -13.22
N ALA A 219 2.00 -0.50 -13.87
CA ALA A 219 1.90 0.59 -14.84
C ALA A 219 2.13 1.97 -14.19
N LYS A 220 1.61 2.20 -12.98
CA LYS A 220 1.84 3.44 -12.24
C LYS A 220 3.27 3.52 -11.71
N LEU A 221 3.85 2.43 -11.25
CA LEU A 221 5.26 2.33 -10.86
C LEU A 221 6.18 2.71 -12.03
N LEU A 222 5.95 2.13 -13.22
CA LEU A 222 6.68 2.51 -14.43
C LEU A 222 6.44 3.98 -14.82
N SER A 223 5.22 4.49 -14.62
CA SER A 223 4.91 5.90 -14.84
C SER A 223 5.66 6.82 -13.87
N GLU A 224 5.70 6.48 -12.58
CA GLU A 224 6.43 7.25 -11.55
C GLU A 224 7.93 7.20 -11.79
N GLU A 225 8.49 6.04 -12.13
CA GLU A 225 9.90 5.91 -12.51
C GLU A 225 10.24 6.84 -13.70
N ARG A 226 9.42 6.80 -14.77
CA ARG A 226 9.59 7.69 -15.93
C ARG A 226 9.48 9.17 -15.53
N ARG A 227 8.64 9.51 -14.55
CA ARG A 227 8.40 10.89 -14.12
C ARG A 227 9.50 11.43 -13.20
N LEU A 228 10.04 10.58 -12.33
CA LEU A 228 11.24 10.86 -11.53
C LEU A 228 12.45 11.10 -12.45
N ARG A 229 12.66 10.23 -13.45
CA ARG A 229 13.70 10.43 -14.47
C ARG A 229 13.55 11.76 -15.22
N LYS A 230 12.32 12.14 -15.62
CA LYS A 230 12.06 13.45 -16.27
C LYS A 230 12.38 14.63 -15.35
N THR A 231 12.06 14.52 -14.06
CA THR A 231 12.34 15.58 -13.07
C THR A 231 13.85 15.74 -12.85
N GLU A 232 14.58 14.62 -12.77
CA GLU A 232 16.04 14.60 -12.67
C GLU A 232 16.70 15.22 -13.93
N ILE A 233 16.21 14.87 -15.13
CA ILE A 233 16.68 15.47 -16.38
C ILE A 233 16.40 16.98 -16.41
N ALA A 234 15.21 17.41 -16.01
CA ALA A 234 14.84 18.83 -15.97
C ALA A 234 15.71 19.65 -15.00
N LYS A 235 16.02 19.10 -13.82
CA LYS A 235 16.97 19.72 -12.87
C LYS A 235 18.36 19.89 -13.46
N ARG A 236 18.89 18.86 -14.15
CA ARG A 236 20.21 18.93 -14.81
C ARG A 236 20.27 19.97 -15.91
N LEU A 237 19.17 20.15 -16.65
CA LEU A 237 19.07 21.17 -17.69
C LEU A 237 19.01 22.59 -17.09
N GLN A 238 18.31 22.78 -15.97
CA GLN A 238 18.29 24.05 -15.25
C GLN A 238 19.66 24.40 -14.65
N ILE A 239 20.36 23.45 -14.04
CA ILE A 239 21.72 23.67 -13.49
C ILE A 239 22.71 24.08 -14.61
N LYS A 240 22.61 23.46 -15.79
CA LYS A 240 23.42 23.86 -16.96
C LYS A 240 23.07 25.25 -17.50
N SER A 241 21.82 25.71 -17.37
CA SER A 241 21.43 27.06 -17.83
C SER A 241 21.92 28.18 -16.90
N THR A 242 22.12 27.89 -15.61
CA THR A 242 22.63 28.84 -14.62
C THR A 242 24.16 28.90 -14.54
N SER A 243 24.88 27.97 -15.17
CA SER A 243 26.36 27.93 -15.18
C SER A 243 27.00 28.54 -16.44
N VAL A 244 26.22 29.18 -17.30
CA VAL A 244 26.68 29.81 -18.57
C VAL A 244 26.34 31.31 -18.59
N GLY A 245 26.12 31.91 -17.42
CA GLY A 245 25.89 33.35 -17.25
C GLY A 245 27.11 34.03 -16.66
#